data_AF-A0A0N8VZC1-F1
#
_entry.id   AF-A0A0N8VZC1-F1
#
_cell.length_a   1.000
_cell.length_b   1.000
_cell.length_c   1.000
_cell.angle_alpha   90.00
_cell.angle_beta   90.00
_cell.angle_gamma   90.00
#
_symmetry.space_group_name_H-M   'P 1'
#
loop_
_entity.id
_entity.type
_entity.pdbx_description
1 polymer ?
#
loop_
_entity_poly.entity_id
_entity_poly.type
_entity_poly.pdbx_seq_one_letter_code
_entity_poly.pdbx_strand_id
1 'polypeptide(L)'
;MKATLRNTVSAVLAATSLTISLPTQAATPTIPDSLFPEVQENPSVSVTFEDGTPADGATVHRGDVLLVHGSGFSPEANRGGFPFPVPPGTPNGLFVLYGAFPEHWKPSEGADSATRTHPHDRMAWVMPEGTLESIPSGPIEMRRSIARVAQPLHADGTFTARITVDPPANPSGDNWGVYVYPGAGSNNPAEEFFIPLNYSPEPGPHTPPAPTADLVLDARLAFQFAKTTGGAVNTKNGASTLDGQRVAFSRDYEASSMQADAASDGSAQSGSVRKYKGLAITTAKFTLAEVAVADPWLTPLPGGKYAVSALVSRSYNVGQDEMVRVPIGVVGEEEVRG
;
A
#
# COMPACT_ATOMS: atom_id res chain seq x y z
N MET A 1 -9.82 46.19 31.79
CA MET A 1 -9.61 45.63 33.14
C MET A 1 -9.93 44.15 33.09
N LYS A 2 -8.97 43.31 33.51
CA LYS A 2 -9.03 41.85 33.53
C LYS A 2 -10.06 41.35 34.55
N ALA A 3 -10.77 40.25 34.25
CA ALA A 3 -11.15 39.25 35.24
C ALA A 3 -11.49 37.92 34.52
N THR A 4 -10.51 37.04 34.50
CA THR A 4 -10.63 35.62 34.14
C THR A 4 -10.86 34.85 35.44
N LEU A 5 -11.96 34.10 35.57
CA LEU A 5 -12.15 33.15 36.66
C LEU A 5 -11.71 31.76 36.18
N ARG A 6 -10.55 31.34 36.69
CA ARG A 6 -10.01 29.98 36.62
C ARG A 6 -10.59 29.17 37.78
N ASN A 7 -11.27 28.06 37.51
CA ASN A 7 -11.39 26.96 38.46
C ASN A 7 -10.63 25.76 37.89
N THR A 8 -9.37 25.66 38.28
CA THR A 8 -8.52 24.47 38.11
C THR A 8 -8.71 23.59 39.33
N VAL A 9 -9.28 22.39 39.14
CA VAL A 9 -9.09 21.27 40.06
C VAL A 9 -7.85 20.52 39.56
N SER A 10 -6.73 20.71 40.24
CA SER A 10 -5.50 19.96 40.00
C SER A 10 -5.61 18.59 40.65
N ALA A 11 -5.89 17.56 39.86
CA ALA A 11 -5.56 16.19 40.24
C ALA A 11 -4.09 15.94 39.87
N VAL A 12 -3.23 15.87 40.88
CA VAL A 12 -1.83 15.43 40.72
C VAL A 12 -1.86 13.93 40.43
N LEU A 13 -1.79 13.56 39.15
CA LEU A 13 -1.39 12.21 38.78
C LEU A 13 0.14 12.15 38.92
N ALA A 14 0.62 11.49 39.96
CA ALA A 14 2.02 11.13 40.07
C ALA A 14 2.38 10.24 38.87
N ALA A 15 3.15 10.79 37.93
CA ALA A 15 3.73 10.01 36.85
C ALA A 15 4.87 9.17 37.44
N THR A 16 4.54 7.98 37.95
CA THR A 16 5.53 6.92 38.08
C THR A 16 5.99 6.56 36.67
N SER A 17 7.17 7.04 36.30
CA SER A 17 7.88 6.62 35.09
C SER A 17 8.22 5.13 35.24
N LEU A 18 7.30 4.27 34.83
CA LEU A 18 7.61 2.88 34.55
C LEU A 18 8.41 2.89 33.25
N THR A 19 9.74 2.87 33.35
CA THR A 19 10.60 2.51 32.22
C THR A 19 10.30 1.05 31.90
N ILE A 20 9.33 0.83 31.02
CA ILE A 20 9.16 -0.45 30.34
C ILE A 20 10.33 -0.52 29.37
N SER A 21 11.39 -1.23 29.76
CA SER A 21 12.32 -1.77 28.78
C SER A 21 11.49 -2.64 27.85
N LEU A 22 11.20 -2.12 26.66
CA LEU A 22 10.70 -2.94 25.57
C LEU A 22 11.73 -4.05 25.37
N PRO A 23 11.34 -5.33 25.39
CA PRO A 23 12.27 -6.38 25.03
C PRO A 23 12.82 -6.06 23.64
N THR A 24 14.14 -6.19 23.48
CA THR A 24 14.78 -6.33 22.16
C THR A 24 13.89 -7.23 21.32
N GLN A 25 13.36 -6.69 20.22
CA GLN A 25 12.43 -7.40 19.36
C GLN A 25 13.12 -8.70 18.91
N ALA A 26 12.70 -9.84 19.47
CA ALA A 26 13.24 -11.11 19.06
C ALA A 26 12.94 -11.29 17.56
N ALA A 27 13.96 -11.68 16.79
CA ALA A 27 13.78 -11.98 15.37
C ALA A 27 12.66 -13.01 15.21
N THR A 28 11.77 -12.79 14.23
CA THR A 28 10.75 -13.77 13.88
C THR A 28 11.43 -15.10 13.57
N PRO A 29 11.02 -16.23 14.18
CA PRO A 29 11.66 -17.51 13.91
C PRO A 29 11.55 -17.86 12.42
N THR A 30 12.64 -18.37 11.84
CA THR A 30 12.70 -18.84 10.45
C THR A 30 13.04 -20.33 10.39
N ILE A 31 12.61 -20.97 9.31
CA ILE A 31 12.92 -22.35 8.96
C ILE A 31 14.07 -22.31 7.96
N PRO A 32 15.21 -22.97 8.22
CA PRO A 32 16.34 -22.92 7.30
C PRO A 32 16.03 -23.59 5.95
N ASP A 33 16.38 -22.95 4.83
CA ASP A 33 16.28 -23.54 3.49
C ASP A 33 17.14 -24.80 3.35
N SER A 34 18.22 -24.93 4.13
CA SER A 34 19.11 -26.11 4.17
C SER A 34 18.44 -27.41 4.64
N LEU A 35 17.19 -27.35 5.12
CA LEU A 35 16.40 -28.53 5.45
C LEU A 35 15.77 -29.19 4.21
N PHE A 36 15.82 -28.53 3.06
CA PHE A 36 15.24 -29.00 1.80
C PHE A 36 16.35 -29.35 0.79
N PRO A 37 16.05 -30.19 -0.22
CA PRO A 37 17.03 -30.51 -1.27
C PRO A 37 17.51 -29.26 -1.98
N GLU A 38 18.82 -29.16 -2.19
CA GLU A 38 19.42 -28.12 -3.02
C GLU A 38 18.92 -28.29 -4.47
N VAL A 39 18.59 -27.17 -5.10
CA VAL A 39 18.12 -27.12 -6.48
C VAL A 39 19.15 -26.36 -7.31
N GLN A 40 19.40 -26.85 -8.53
CA GLN A 40 20.30 -26.15 -9.44
C GLN A 40 19.58 -24.93 -10.01
N GLU A 41 20.16 -23.77 -9.80
CA GLU A 41 19.68 -22.50 -10.33
C GLU A 41 20.73 -21.90 -11.27
N ASN A 42 20.27 -21.16 -12.27
CA ASN A 42 21.14 -20.29 -13.07
C ASN A 42 20.38 -18.99 -13.39
N PRO A 43 20.02 -18.22 -12.35
CA PRO A 43 19.05 -17.17 -12.49
C PRO A 43 19.66 -15.96 -13.20
N SER A 44 18.84 -15.28 -14.00
CA SER A 44 19.18 -14.00 -14.61
C SER A 44 17.96 -13.09 -14.61
N VAL A 45 18.20 -11.79 -14.48
CA VAL A 45 17.16 -10.76 -14.44
C VAL A 45 17.47 -9.66 -15.44
N SER A 46 16.44 -9.20 -16.15
CA SER A 46 16.48 -7.98 -16.97
C SER A 46 15.23 -7.14 -16.73
N VAL A 47 15.29 -5.85 -17.08
CA VAL A 47 14.18 -4.92 -16.85
C VAL A 47 13.88 -4.15 -18.13
N THR A 48 12.59 -4.04 -18.47
CA THR A 48 12.10 -3.23 -19.59
C THR A 48 10.98 -2.29 -19.15
N PHE A 49 10.68 -1.28 -19.97
CA PHE A 49 9.44 -0.52 -19.89
C PHE A 49 8.30 -1.27 -20.58
N GLU A 50 7.05 -0.81 -20.43
CA GLU A 50 5.87 -1.48 -21.04
C GLU A 50 5.90 -1.54 -22.58
N ASP A 51 6.66 -0.67 -23.24
CA ASP A 51 6.87 -0.71 -24.69
C ASP A 51 7.97 -1.69 -25.13
N GLY A 52 8.59 -2.40 -24.18
CA GLY A 52 9.66 -3.38 -24.41
C GLY A 52 11.06 -2.79 -24.50
N THR A 53 11.23 -1.47 -24.32
CA THR A 53 12.56 -0.87 -24.30
C THR A 53 13.34 -1.26 -23.04
N PRO A 54 14.64 -1.61 -23.13
CA PRO A 54 15.46 -1.90 -21.96
C PRO A 54 15.52 -0.70 -21.00
N ALA A 55 15.39 -0.97 -19.70
CA ALA A 55 15.39 0.07 -18.68
C ALA A 55 16.79 0.34 -18.09
N ASP A 56 17.80 -0.49 -18.36
CA ASP A 56 19.13 -0.40 -17.72
C ASP A 56 19.72 1.02 -17.73
N GLY A 57 20.05 1.54 -16.55
CA GLY A 57 20.61 2.88 -16.38
C GLY A 57 19.65 4.05 -16.64
N ALA A 58 18.37 3.79 -16.93
CA ALA A 58 17.36 4.82 -17.10
C ALA A 58 17.08 5.59 -15.80
N THR A 59 16.49 6.77 -15.96
CA THR A 59 15.89 7.53 -14.86
C THR A 59 14.38 7.36 -14.92
N VAL A 60 13.80 6.79 -13.88
CA VAL A 60 12.37 6.53 -13.76
C VAL A 60 11.70 7.55 -12.85
N HIS A 61 10.41 7.76 -13.07
CA HIS A 61 9.56 8.69 -12.34
C HIS A 61 8.42 7.94 -11.68
N ARG A 62 7.78 8.57 -10.68
CA ARG A 62 6.57 7.99 -10.07
C ARG A 62 5.51 7.75 -11.16
N GLY A 63 4.87 6.59 -11.13
CA GLY A 63 3.84 6.18 -12.07
C GLY A 63 4.36 5.41 -13.29
N ASP A 64 5.67 5.45 -13.57
CA ASP A 64 6.26 4.62 -14.61
C ASP A 64 6.05 3.13 -14.27
N VAL A 65 5.93 2.31 -15.31
CA VAL A 65 5.72 0.88 -15.17
C VAL A 65 6.94 0.14 -15.73
N LEU A 66 7.46 -0.78 -14.92
CA LEU A 66 8.58 -1.63 -15.27
C LEU A 66 8.09 -3.09 -15.37
N LEU A 67 8.63 -3.81 -16.36
CA LEU A 67 8.50 -5.25 -16.50
C LEU A 67 9.85 -5.87 -16.14
N VAL A 68 9.88 -6.66 -15.08
CA VAL A 68 11.06 -7.38 -14.61
C VAL A 68 10.96 -8.81 -15.09
N HIS A 69 11.90 -9.23 -15.92
CA HIS A 69 11.94 -10.56 -16.51
C HIS A 69 12.97 -11.40 -15.78
N GLY A 70 12.56 -12.59 -15.35
CA GLY A 70 13.47 -13.58 -14.78
C GLY A 70 13.52 -14.85 -15.62
N SER A 71 14.68 -15.51 -15.64
CA SER A 71 14.85 -16.86 -16.20
C SER A 71 15.88 -17.65 -15.41
N GLY A 72 15.77 -18.99 -15.41
CA GLY A 72 16.71 -19.86 -14.72
C GLY A 72 16.54 -19.95 -13.20
N PHE A 73 15.43 -19.42 -12.67
CA PHE A 73 15.01 -19.61 -11.28
C PHE A 73 14.44 -21.01 -11.09
N SER A 74 14.45 -21.53 -9.86
CA SER A 74 13.84 -22.83 -9.58
C SER A 74 12.47 -22.66 -8.92
N PRO A 75 11.38 -23.18 -9.51
CA PRO A 75 10.05 -23.17 -8.87
C PRO A 75 9.99 -23.98 -7.57
N GLU A 76 11.02 -24.80 -7.30
CA GLU A 76 11.12 -25.63 -6.10
C GLU A 76 12.05 -25.04 -5.02
N ALA A 77 12.63 -23.86 -5.27
CA ALA A 77 13.50 -23.15 -4.34
C ALA A 77 12.73 -22.48 -3.18
N ASN A 78 13.49 -21.88 -2.26
CA ASN A 78 12.98 -21.00 -1.21
C ASN A 78 11.88 -21.63 -0.33
N ARG A 79 12.09 -22.86 0.13
CA ARG A 79 11.09 -23.62 0.93
C ARG A 79 11.17 -23.38 2.44
N GLY A 80 12.20 -22.65 2.89
CA GLY A 80 12.40 -22.22 4.26
C GLY A 80 11.59 -20.96 4.63
N GLY A 81 12.23 -20.03 5.34
CA GLY A 81 11.66 -18.72 5.66
C GLY A 81 10.70 -18.70 6.85
N PHE A 82 9.81 -17.72 6.89
CA PHE A 82 8.86 -17.52 7.98
C PHE A 82 7.78 -18.62 7.99
N PRO A 83 7.23 -18.98 9.16
CA PRO A 83 6.18 -20.01 9.27
C PRO A 83 4.82 -19.57 8.72
N PHE A 84 4.68 -18.31 8.31
CA PHE A 84 3.49 -17.72 7.68
C PHE A 84 3.91 -16.57 6.76
N PRO A 85 3.14 -16.20 5.72
CA PRO A 85 1.82 -16.73 5.35
C PRO A 85 1.86 -18.02 4.52
N VAL A 86 2.97 -18.29 3.84
CA VAL A 86 3.16 -19.54 3.08
C VAL A 86 3.50 -20.66 4.06
N PRO A 87 2.87 -21.84 3.97
CA PRO A 87 3.18 -22.96 4.84
C PRO A 87 4.65 -23.41 4.71
N PRO A 88 5.27 -23.86 5.82
CA PRO A 88 6.61 -24.45 5.79
C PRO A 88 6.79 -25.54 4.72
N GLY A 89 7.88 -25.47 3.97
CA GLY A 89 8.21 -26.45 2.93
C GLY A 89 7.53 -26.20 1.59
N THR A 90 6.60 -25.25 1.51
CA THR A 90 6.10 -24.74 0.24
C THR A 90 7.06 -23.66 -0.29
N PRO A 91 7.43 -23.69 -1.59
CA PRO A 91 8.25 -22.65 -2.20
C PRO A 91 7.68 -21.24 -1.97
N ASN A 92 8.44 -20.35 -1.33
CA ASN A 92 8.03 -18.98 -1.08
C ASN A 92 8.07 -18.10 -2.33
N GLY A 93 8.77 -18.52 -3.39
CA GLY A 93 9.01 -17.70 -4.57
C GLY A 93 9.92 -16.49 -4.27
N LEU A 94 9.67 -15.37 -4.94
CA LEU A 94 10.53 -14.18 -4.96
C LEU A 94 9.72 -12.91 -4.72
N PHE A 95 10.34 -11.92 -4.06
CA PHE A 95 9.87 -10.55 -4.09
C PHE A 95 10.58 -9.78 -5.19
N VAL A 96 9.82 -8.99 -5.94
CA VAL A 96 10.30 -8.05 -6.94
C VAL A 96 9.73 -6.68 -6.63
N LEU A 97 10.58 -5.68 -6.46
CA LEU A 97 10.13 -4.31 -6.16
C LEU A 97 11.10 -3.26 -6.67
N TYR A 98 10.63 -2.03 -6.79
CA TYR A 98 11.46 -0.85 -6.98
C TYR A 98 11.57 -0.07 -5.66
N GLY A 99 12.77 0.38 -5.31
CA GLY A 99 12.99 1.15 -4.10
C GLY A 99 14.41 1.68 -3.97
N ALA A 100 14.70 2.27 -2.80
CA ALA A 100 16.04 2.70 -2.45
C ALA A 100 16.46 2.11 -1.11
N PHE A 101 17.53 1.32 -1.13
CA PHE A 101 18.04 0.61 0.05
C PHE A 101 19.50 1.00 0.38
N PRO A 102 19.98 0.68 1.60
CA PRO A 102 21.40 0.84 1.94
C PRO A 102 22.34 0.06 1.00
N GLU A 103 23.60 0.50 0.90
CA GLU A 103 24.62 -0.02 -0.06
C GLU A 103 24.91 -1.52 0.07
N HIS A 104 24.70 -2.08 1.25
CA HIS A 104 24.93 -3.50 1.52
C HIS A 104 23.64 -4.21 1.90
N TRP A 105 22.49 -3.75 1.39
CA TRP A 105 21.23 -4.41 1.68
C TRP A 105 21.15 -5.77 0.97
N LYS A 106 21.30 -6.82 1.77
CA LYS A 106 21.19 -8.22 1.34
C LYS A 106 20.47 -9.05 2.41
N PRO A 107 19.23 -9.50 2.15
CA PRO A 107 18.48 -10.33 3.09
C PRO A 107 19.23 -11.58 3.56
N SER A 108 19.94 -12.24 2.65
CA SER A 108 20.70 -13.46 2.93
C SER A 108 21.85 -13.26 3.93
N GLU A 109 22.39 -12.04 3.99
CA GLU A 109 23.44 -11.63 4.95
C GLU A 109 22.85 -11.05 6.25
N GLY A 110 21.54 -11.18 6.45
CA GLY A 110 20.85 -10.75 7.67
C GLY A 110 20.52 -9.26 7.72
N ALA A 111 20.42 -8.59 6.56
CA ALA A 111 19.96 -7.21 6.50
C ALA A 111 18.59 -7.08 7.20
N ASP A 112 18.48 -6.11 8.11
CA ASP A 112 17.28 -5.95 8.93
C ASP A 112 16.08 -5.60 8.05
N SER A 113 15.03 -6.40 8.13
CA SER A 113 13.76 -6.16 7.45
C SER A 113 13.14 -4.79 7.75
N ALA A 114 13.43 -4.17 8.91
CA ALA A 114 12.99 -2.83 9.26
C ALA A 114 13.72 -1.73 8.48
N THR A 115 14.89 -2.04 7.89
CA THR A 115 15.61 -1.12 6.99
C THR A 115 15.05 -1.13 5.57
N ARG A 116 13.92 -1.81 5.35
CA ARG A 116 13.23 -1.89 4.07
C ARG A 116 11.89 -1.16 4.14
N THR A 117 11.89 0.14 3.89
CA THR A 117 10.62 0.87 3.69
C THR A 117 10.16 0.69 2.25
N HIS A 118 9.10 -0.08 2.04
CA HIS A 118 8.43 -0.16 0.74
C HIS A 118 6.92 -0.36 0.93
N PRO A 119 6.09 0.13 0.00
CA PRO A 119 4.67 -0.18 0.00
C PRO A 119 4.45 -1.64 -0.42
N HIS A 120 3.83 -2.43 0.47
CA HIS A 120 3.56 -3.86 0.23
C HIS A 120 2.54 -4.12 -0.88
N ASP A 121 1.74 -3.13 -1.27
CA ASP A 121 0.79 -3.20 -2.39
C ASP A 121 1.40 -2.73 -3.73
N ARG A 122 2.71 -2.46 -3.76
CA ARG A 122 3.46 -2.00 -4.95
C ARG A 122 4.66 -2.88 -5.30
N MET A 123 4.79 -4.02 -4.63
CA MET A 123 5.72 -5.07 -5.03
C MET A 123 4.99 -6.12 -5.88
N ALA A 124 5.74 -6.94 -6.58
CA ALA A 124 5.28 -8.23 -7.08
C ALA A 124 5.83 -9.34 -6.18
N TRP A 125 4.96 -10.28 -5.81
CA TRP A 125 5.35 -11.54 -5.20
C TRP A 125 5.24 -12.61 -6.27
N VAL A 126 6.38 -12.94 -6.88
CA VAL A 126 6.48 -13.97 -7.91
C VAL A 126 6.42 -15.33 -7.25
N MET A 127 5.41 -16.13 -7.58
CA MET A 127 5.06 -17.36 -6.87
C MET A 127 4.92 -18.54 -7.83
N PRO A 128 5.50 -19.71 -7.52
CA PRO A 128 5.21 -20.96 -8.20
C PRO A 128 3.73 -21.31 -8.15
N GLU A 129 3.27 -22.08 -9.14
CA GLU A 129 1.92 -22.62 -9.18
C GLU A 129 1.56 -23.34 -7.86
N GLY A 130 0.36 -23.07 -7.32
CA GLY A 130 -0.12 -23.67 -6.07
C GLY A 130 0.38 -23.00 -4.79
N THR A 131 1.38 -22.12 -4.85
CA THR A 131 1.90 -21.42 -3.65
C THR A 131 0.85 -20.49 -3.06
N LEU A 132 0.20 -19.66 -3.88
CA LEU A 132 -0.87 -18.78 -3.41
C LEU A 132 -2.05 -19.59 -2.83
N GLU A 133 -2.34 -20.75 -3.42
CA GLU A 133 -3.40 -21.67 -3.03
C GLU A 133 -3.12 -22.34 -1.68
N SER A 134 -1.84 -22.56 -1.38
CA SER A 134 -1.41 -23.16 -0.12
C SER A 134 -1.61 -22.25 1.09
N ILE A 135 -1.71 -20.93 0.88
CA ILE A 135 -1.90 -19.96 1.97
C ILE A 135 -3.27 -20.25 2.62
N PRO A 136 -3.29 -20.61 3.91
CA PRO A 136 -4.53 -20.98 4.58
C PRO A 136 -5.57 -19.86 4.53
N SER A 137 -6.79 -20.21 4.15
CA SER A 137 -7.98 -19.43 4.50
C SER A 137 -8.34 -19.69 5.95
N GLY A 138 -8.65 -18.66 6.74
CA GLY A 138 -8.93 -18.76 8.15
C GLY A 138 -9.14 -17.40 8.81
N PRO A 139 -9.06 -17.29 10.15
CA PRO A 139 -9.29 -16.02 10.85
C PRO A 139 -8.30 -14.90 10.45
N ILE A 140 -7.17 -15.27 9.84
CA ILE A 140 -6.17 -14.35 9.28
C ILE A 140 -6.17 -14.53 7.75
N GLU A 141 -6.97 -13.75 7.04
CA GLU A 141 -7.10 -13.83 5.58
C GLU A 141 -6.02 -13.02 4.85
N MET A 142 -4.80 -13.57 4.78
CA MET A 142 -3.68 -12.93 4.05
C MET A 142 -3.71 -13.23 2.55
N ARG A 143 -4.26 -14.38 2.14
CA ARG A 143 -4.26 -14.84 0.74
C ARG A 143 -4.83 -13.80 -0.21
N ARG A 144 -5.98 -13.20 0.12
CA ARG A 144 -6.62 -12.15 -0.70
C ARG A 144 -5.69 -10.96 -0.93
N SER A 145 -5.01 -10.49 0.11
CA SER A 145 -4.10 -9.36 0.00
C SER A 145 -2.86 -9.68 -0.82
N ILE A 146 -2.34 -10.89 -0.65
CA ILE A 146 -1.19 -11.39 -1.40
C ILE A 146 -1.55 -11.60 -2.87
N ALA A 147 -2.78 -12.06 -3.17
CA ALA A 147 -3.26 -12.25 -4.53
C ALA A 147 -3.23 -10.97 -5.38
N ARG A 148 -3.30 -9.77 -4.75
CA ARG A 148 -3.18 -8.48 -5.47
C ARG A 148 -1.78 -8.21 -6.00
N VAL A 149 -0.78 -8.83 -5.41
CA VAL A 149 0.64 -8.67 -5.78
C VAL A 149 1.26 -9.94 -6.32
N ALA A 150 0.54 -11.07 -6.25
CA ALA A 150 0.98 -12.34 -6.77
C ALA A 150 1.18 -12.25 -8.29
N GLN A 151 2.33 -12.73 -8.77
CA GLN A 151 2.68 -12.89 -10.18
C GLN A 151 3.18 -14.32 -10.39
N PRO A 152 2.99 -14.92 -11.56
CA PRO A 152 3.37 -16.32 -11.77
C PRO A 152 4.90 -16.50 -11.90
N LEU A 153 5.43 -17.52 -11.23
CA LEU A 153 6.69 -18.18 -11.59
C LEU A 153 6.34 -19.45 -12.36
N HIS A 154 6.75 -19.52 -13.61
CA HIS A 154 6.47 -20.66 -14.48
C HIS A 154 7.34 -21.86 -14.11
N ALA A 155 6.86 -23.06 -14.46
CA ALA A 155 7.55 -24.32 -14.18
C ALA A 155 8.94 -24.44 -14.86
N ASP A 156 9.19 -23.64 -15.90
CA ASP A 156 10.48 -23.55 -16.60
C ASP A 156 11.45 -22.55 -15.95
N GLY A 157 11.08 -21.96 -14.81
CA GLY A 157 11.91 -21.01 -14.09
C GLY A 157 11.87 -19.58 -14.63
N THR A 158 10.90 -19.28 -15.51
CA THR A 158 10.71 -17.93 -16.05
C THR A 158 9.61 -17.16 -15.32
N PHE A 159 9.73 -15.83 -15.28
CA PHE A 159 8.65 -14.96 -14.83
C PHE A 159 8.70 -13.60 -15.54
N THR A 160 7.57 -12.90 -15.52
CA THR A 160 7.53 -11.46 -15.80
C THR A 160 6.70 -10.78 -14.71
N ALA A 161 7.36 -9.93 -13.93
CA ALA A 161 6.73 -9.18 -12.85
C ALA A 161 6.51 -7.74 -13.30
N ARG A 162 5.24 -7.30 -13.29
CA ARG A 162 4.87 -5.90 -13.56
C ARG A 162 4.87 -5.11 -12.26
N ILE A 163 5.70 -4.06 -12.19
CA ILE A 163 5.80 -3.17 -11.02
C ILE A 163 5.54 -1.72 -11.44
N THR A 164 4.87 -0.96 -10.58
CA THR A 164 4.69 0.48 -10.76
C THR A 164 5.65 1.22 -9.83
N VAL A 165 6.42 2.15 -10.37
CA VAL A 165 7.34 2.99 -9.61
C VAL A 165 6.53 3.93 -8.72
N ASP A 166 6.50 3.64 -7.43
CA ASP A 166 5.81 4.45 -6.43
C ASP A 166 6.54 4.37 -5.08
N PRO A 167 7.77 4.91 -5.01
CA PRO A 167 8.56 4.81 -3.79
C PRO A 167 7.94 5.63 -2.65
N PRO A 168 8.21 5.25 -1.38
CA PRO A 168 7.77 6.01 -0.22
C PRO A 168 8.40 7.40 -0.21
N ALA A 169 7.74 8.37 0.43
CA ALA A 169 8.28 9.73 0.56
C ALA A 169 9.63 9.76 1.29
N ASN A 170 9.83 8.83 2.23
CA ASN A 170 11.09 8.66 2.96
C ASN A 170 11.62 7.24 2.69
N PRO A 171 12.48 7.05 1.67
CA PRO A 171 13.13 5.77 1.44
C PRO A 171 14.16 5.46 2.53
N SER A 172 14.61 4.20 2.61
CA SER A 172 15.53 3.73 3.66
C SER A 172 17.00 3.82 3.28
N GLY A 173 17.32 4.23 2.06
CA GLY A 173 18.68 4.46 1.58
C GLY A 173 18.67 5.21 0.26
N ASP A 174 19.81 5.18 -0.44
CA ASP A 174 20.04 5.98 -1.64
C ASP A 174 20.36 5.13 -2.89
N ASN A 175 20.47 3.80 -2.75
CA ASN A 175 20.70 2.93 -3.90
C ASN A 175 19.38 2.62 -4.58
N TRP A 176 19.05 3.38 -5.60
CA TRP A 176 17.82 3.22 -6.36
C TRP A 176 17.94 2.10 -7.37
N GLY A 177 16.93 1.24 -7.40
CA GLY A 177 16.85 0.18 -8.40
C GLY A 177 15.72 -0.80 -8.19
N VAL A 178 15.73 -1.81 -9.05
CA VAL A 178 14.89 -3.01 -8.90
C VAL A 178 15.65 -4.02 -8.06
N TYR A 179 14.95 -4.60 -7.10
CA TYR A 179 15.44 -5.66 -6.24
C TYR A 179 14.63 -6.93 -6.48
N VAL A 180 15.32 -8.03 -6.73
CA VAL A 180 14.76 -9.39 -6.74
C VAL A 180 15.44 -10.17 -5.63
N TYR A 181 14.68 -10.81 -4.76
CA TYR A 181 15.23 -11.60 -3.66
C TYR A 181 14.22 -12.64 -3.14
N PRO A 182 14.67 -13.65 -2.38
CA PRO A 182 13.80 -14.72 -1.88
C PRO A 182 12.61 -14.21 -1.05
N GLY A 183 11.46 -14.81 -1.32
CA GLY A 183 10.20 -14.50 -0.66
C GLY A 183 10.18 -14.92 0.81
N ALA A 184 9.32 -14.26 1.59
CA ALA A 184 8.95 -14.62 2.96
C ALA A 184 10.09 -15.08 3.89
N GLY A 185 11.26 -14.45 3.82
CA GLY A 185 12.37 -14.69 4.74
C GLY A 185 13.20 -15.94 4.43
N SER A 186 12.99 -16.58 3.28
CA SER A 186 13.94 -17.56 2.75
C SER A 186 15.33 -16.94 2.57
N ASN A 187 16.36 -17.76 2.71
CA ASN A 187 17.75 -17.39 2.54
C ASN A 187 18.31 -18.14 1.33
N ASN A 188 18.42 -17.44 0.21
CA ASN A 188 19.03 -17.94 -1.02
C ASN A 188 19.80 -16.80 -1.72
N PRO A 189 21.12 -16.67 -1.47
CA PRO A 189 21.95 -15.63 -2.07
C PRO A 189 22.02 -15.71 -3.61
N ALA A 190 21.79 -16.88 -4.21
CA ALA A 190 21.85 -17.04 -5.67
C ALA A 190 20.71 -16.31 -6.39
N GLU A 191 19.60 -16.06 -5.69
CA GLU A 191 18.42 -15.38 -6.23
C GLU A 191 18.29 -13.92 -5.76
N GLU A 192 19.38 -13.33 -5.25
CA GLU A 192 19.45 -11.92 -4.87
C GLU A 192 20.08 -11.06 -5.97
N PHE A 193 19.26 -10.22 -6.60
CA PHE A 193 19.66 -9.32 -7.67
C PHE A 193 19.33 -7.87 -7.35
N PHE A 194 20.25 -6.99 -7.76
CA PHE A 194 20.07 -5.55 -7.77
C PHE A 194 20.32 -5.03 -9.19
N ILE A 195 19.33 -4.34 -9.76
CA ILE A 195 19.41 -3.72 -11.07
C ILE A 195 19.31 -2.20 -10.86
N PRO A 196 20.43 -1.45 -11.02
CA PRO A 196 20.45 -0.03 -10.73
C PRO A 196 19.60 0.75 -11.73
N LEU A 197 18.67 1.56 -11.21
CA LEU A 197 17.78 2.43 -11.98
C LEU A 197 17.55 3.71 -11.20
N ASN A 198 17.94 4.84 -11.77
CA ASN A 198 17.88 6.13 -11.09
C ASN A 198 16.42 6.56 -10.85
N TYR A 199 16.16 7.24 -9.74
CA TYR A 199 14.86 7.84 -9.45
C TYR A 199 14.93 9.36 -9.63
N SER A 200 13.93 9.93 -10.30
CA SER A 200 13.66 11.36 -10.29
C SER A 200 12.36 11.65 -9.51
N PRO A 201 12.39 12.55 -8.52
CA PRO A 201 11.18 12.98 -7.81
C PRO A 201 10.31 13.95 -8.62
N GLU A 202 10.85 14.51 -9.72
CA GLU A 202 10.09 15.39 -10.59
C GLU A 202 8.96 14.63 -11.31
N PRO A 203 7.82 15.26 -11.62
CA PRO A 203 6.76 14.60 -12.35
C PRO A 203 7.19 14.16 -13.76
N GLY A 204 7.03 12.87 -14.06
CA GLY A 204 7.16 12.30 -15.40
C GLY A 204 5.82 12.18 -16.15
N PRO A 205 5.83 11.64 -17.38
CA PRO A 205 4.62 11.53 -18.23
C PRO A 205 3.48 10.72 -17.60
N HIS A 206 3.82 9.76 -16.73
CA HIS A 206 2.85 8.87 -16.08
C HIS A 206 2.61 9.23 -14.61
N THR A 207 3.20 10.32 -14.11
CA THR A 207 3.03 10.72 -12.72
C THR A 207 1.58 11.11 -12.44
N PRO A 208 0.90 10.46 -11.47
CA PRO A 208 -0.44 10.84 -11.08
C PRO A 208 -0.48 12.30 -10.60
N PRO A 209 -1.56 13.05 -10.89
CA PRO A 209 -1.74 14.38 -10.34
C PRO A 209 -1.65 14.38 -8.82
N ALA A 210 -1.03 15.41 -8.25
CA ALA A 210 -0.98 15.59 -6.81
C ALA A 210 -2.41 15.66 -6.22
N PRO A 211 -2.67 15.00 -5.09
CA PRO A 211 -3.97 15.09 -4.44
C PRO A 211 -4.22 16.52 -3.92
N THR A 212 -5.47 16.92 -3.94
CA THR A 212 -6.00 18.22 -3.51
C THR A 212 -6.97 18.01 -2.35
N ALA A 213 -7.10 19.01 -1.48
CA ALA A 213 -7.93 18.93 -0.28
C ALA A 213 -9.34 19.51 -0.49
N ASP A 214 -10.03 19.07 -1.56
CA ASP A 214 -11.32 19.66 -1.99
C ASP A 214 -12.51 19.14 -1.16
N LEU A 215 -12.39 17.95 -0.57
CA LEU A 215 -13.28 17.44 0.46
C LEU A 215 -12.47 16.80 1.58
N VAL A 216 -12.66 17.28 2.81
CA VAL A 216 -11.98 16.76 3.99
C VAL A 216 -12.97 16.03 4.88
N LEU A 217 -12.70 14.76 5.17
CA LEU A 217 -13.49 13.94 6.08
C LEU A 217 -12.71 13.71 7.38
N ASP A 218 -13.42 13.75 8.51
CA ASP A 218 -12.87 13.32 9.80
C ASP A 218 -12.73 11.80 9.82
N ALA A 219 -11.52 11.32 10.11
CA ALA A 219 -11.17 9.91 10.13
C ALA A 219 -10.48 9.52 11.44
N ARG A 220 -10.67 10.28 12.54
CA ARG A 220 -9.97 10.07 13.82
C ARG A 220 -10.06 8.63 14.31
N LEU A 221 -11.23 8.02 14.21
CA LEU A 221 -11.44 6.63 14.64
C LEU A 221 -10.62 5.63 13.82
N ALA A 222 -10.49 5.85 12.50
CA ALA A 222 -9.67 4.99 11.64
C ALA A 222 -8.19 5.08 12.01
N PHE A 223 -7.67 6.30 12.24
CA PHE A 223 -6.29 6.49 12.68
C PHE A 223 -6.02 5.91 14.08
N GLN A 224 -6.96 6.07 15.03
CA GLN A 224 -6.84 5.46 16.36
C GLN A 224 -6.86 3.93 16.30
N PHE A 225 -7.74 3.36 15.47
CA PHE A 225 -7.80 1.93 15.23
C PHE A 225 -6.49 1.40 14.63
N ALA A 226 -6.00 2.02 13.56
CA ALA A 226 -4.75 1.64 12.91
C ALA A 226 -3.58 1.69 13.89
N LYS A 227 -3.45 2.78 14.65
CA LYS A 227 -2.42 2.94 15.69
C LYS A 227 -2.49 1.84 16.75
N THR A 228 -3.69 1.54 17.25
CA THR A 228 -3.89 0.54 18.33
C THR A 228 -3.61 -0.89 17.85
N THR A 229 -3.85 -1.16 16.56
CA THR A 229 -3.70 -2.50 15.97
C THR A 229 -2.40 -2.68 15.20
N GLY A 230 -1.49 -1.70 15.24
CA GLY A 230 -0.21 -1.74 14.53
C GLY A 230 -0.33 -1.75 13.00
N GLY A 231 -1.40 -1.16 12.46
CA GLY A 231 -1.57 -0.95 11.02
C GLY A 231 -1.44 0.52 10.63
N ALA A 232 -2.03 0.91 9.49
CA ALA A 232 -1.89 2.24 8.92
C ALA A 232 -3.17 2.71 8.22
N VAL A 233 -3.24 4.02 7.95
CA VAL A 233 -4.20 4.59 7.00
C VAL A 233 -3.41 5.02 5.76
N ASN A 234 -3.56 4.26 4.68
CA ASN A 234 -2.89 4.52 3.40
C ASN A 234 -3.84 5.21 2.44
N THR A 235 -3.39 6.28 1.80
CA THR A 235 -4.20 7.07 0.87
C THR A 235 -3.59 7.07 -0.53
N LYS A 236 -4.43 6.91 -1.56
CA LYS A 236 -4.01 6.94 -2.96
C LYS A 236 -5.10 7.46 -3.89
N ASN A 237 -4.77 7.58 -5.17
CA ASN A 237 -5.70 7.88 -6.27
C ASN A 237 -6.51 9.18 -6.08
N GLY A 238 -5.90 10.22 -5.51
CA GLY A 238 -6.57 11.49 -5.20
C GLY A 238 -6.94 11.69 -3.74
N ALA A 239 -6.70 10.69 -2.87
CA ALA A 239 -6.78 10.87 -1.43
C ALA A 239 -5.43 11.26 -0.81
N SER A 240 -5.46 12.03 0.28
CA SER A 240 -4.28 12.34 1.10
C SER A 240 -4.62 12.33 2.59
N THR A 241 -3.67 11.91 3.43
CA THR A 241 -3.80 12.04 4.89
C THR A 241 -3.48 13.46 5.32
N LEU A 242 -4.29 14.00 6.23
CA LEU A 242 -4.06 15.27 6.89
C LEU A 242 -3.93 14.99 8.39
N ASP A 243 -2.95 15.63 9.03
CA ASP A 243 -2.73 15.71 10.48
C ASP A 243 -2.89 14.42 11.32
N GLY A 244 -2.79 13.24 10.69
CA GLY A 244 -3.01 11.94 11.31
C GLY A 244 -4.43 11.73 11.83
N GLN A 245 -5.41 12.50 11.36
CA GLN A 245 -6.78 12.49 11.86
C GLN A 245 -7.83 12.68 10.76
N ARG A 246 -7.46 13.22 9.62
CA ARG A 246 -8.38 13.56 8.53
C ARG A 246 -7.89 12.98 7.21
N VAL A 247 -8.83 12.78 6.29
CA VAL A 247 -8.52 12.38 4.91
C VAL A 247 -9.12 13.40 3.96
N ALA A 248 -8.30 13.92 3.06
CA ALA A 248 -8.70 14.76 1.96
C ALA A 248 -8.94 13.92 0.70
N PHE A 249 -9.91 14.33 -0.12
CA PHE A 249 -10.23 13.76 -1.43
C PHE A 249 -10.25 14.86 -2.49
N SER A 250 -9.59 14.60 -3.61
CA SER A 250 -9.59 15.48 -4.78
C SER A 250 -10.95 15.53 -5.44
N ARG A 251 -11.27 16.70 -6.01
CA ARG A 251 -12.45 16.87 -6.84
C ARG A 251 -12.33 16.08 -8.13
N ASP A 252 -13.42 15.43 -8.52
CA ASP A 252 -13.55 14.77 -9.83
C ASP A 252 -14.49 15.60 -10.72
N TYR A 253 -13.91 16.58 -11.43
CA TYR A 253 -14.66 17.49 -12.30
C TYR A 253 -15.28 16.76 -13.50
N GLU A 254 -14.56 15.80 -14.09
CA GLU A 254 -15.04 15.02 -15.25
C GLU A 254 -16.26 14.18 -14.86
N ALA A 255 -16.16 13.38 -13.79
CA ALA A 255 -17.27 12.56 -13.32
C ALA A 255 -18.46 13.40 -12.82
N SER A 256 -18.18 14.60 -12.29
CA SER A 256 -19.22 15.56 -11.90
C SER A 256 -19.96 16.13 -13.12
N SER A 257 -19.27 16.38 -14.24
CA SER A 257 -19.87 16.91 -15.47
C SER A 257 -20.68 15.88 -16.27
N MET A 258 -20.30 14.59 -16.25
CA MET A 258 -20.99 13.53 -16.99
C MET A 258 -22.40 13.21 -16.48
N GLN A 259 -22.75 13.70 -15.28
CA GLN A 259 -24.06 13.53 -14.66
C GLN A 259 -24.71 14.86 -14.29
N ALA A 260 -24.33 15.92 -14.99
CA ALA A 260 -25.21 17.07 -15.10
C ALA A 260 -26.29 16.67 -16.12
N ASP A 261 -27.51 16.43 -15.67
CA ASP A 261 -28.65 16.54 -16.57
C ASP A 261 -28.56 17.92 -17.21
N ALA A 262 -28.37 17.99 -18.53
CA ALA A 262 -28.24 19.26 -19.22
C ALA A 262 -29.52 20.07 -18.97
N ALA A 263 -29.41 21.16 -18.21
CA ALA A 263 -30.38 22.24 -18.33
C ALA A 263 -30.39 22.66 -19.80
N SER A 264 -31.57 22.73 -20.40
CA SER A 264 -31.76 23.10 -21.81
C SER A 264 -31.28 24.52 -22.17
N ASP A 265 -30.72 25.27 -21.21
CA ASP A 265 -30.24 26.64 -21.36
C ASP A 265 -28.71 26.81 -21.17
N GLY A 266 -27.96 25.74 -20.90
CA GLY A 266 -26.49 25.79 -20.78
C GLY A 266 -25.96 26.47 -19.52
N SER A 267 -26.80 26.73 -18.50
CA SER A 267 -26.33 27.19 -17.20
C SER A 267 -25.89 26.02 -16.30
N ALA A 268 -24.78 26.18 -15.56
CA ALA A 268 -24.34 25.20 -14.56
C ALA A 268 -25.36 25.18 -13.41
N GLN A 269 -26.11 24.10 -13.28
CA GLN A 269 -27.18 24.01 -12.29
C GLN A 269 -26.60 23.95 -10.87
N SER A 270 -26.94 24.95 -10.05
CA SER A 270 -26.78 24.91 -8.60
C SER A 270 -27.64 23.77 -8.05
N GLY A 271 -27.09 22.55 -8.01
CA GLY A 271 -27.87 21.34 -7.74
C GLY A 271 -27.32 20.03 -8.31
N SER A 272 -26.16 20.03 -8.98
CA SER A 272 -25.53 18.78 -9.44
C SER A 272 -24.80 18.05 -8.32
N VAL A 273 -24.75 16.71 -8.43
CA VAL A 273 -23.97 15.86 -7.52
C VAL A 273 -22.49 16.20 -7.67
N ARG A 274 -21.86 16.51 -6.54
CA ARG A 274 -20.44 16.81 -6.44
C ARG A 274 -19.67 15.52 -6.21
N LYS A 275 -18.84 15.09 -7.17
CA LYS A 275 -18.06 13.86 -7.05
C LYS A 275 -16.60 14.15 -6.73
N TYR A 276 -16.02 13.30 -5.90
CA TYR A 276 -14.63 13.36 -5.49
C TYR A 276 -14.02 11.98 -5.74
N LYS A 277 -12.70 11.96 -5.95
CA LYS A 277 -11.90 10.76 -6.18
C LYS A 277 -10.85 10.59 -5.10
N GLY A 278 -10.58 9.34 -4.77
CA GLY A 278 -9.56 8.99 -3.80
C GLY A 278 -9.94 7.77 -3.00
N LEU A 279 -8.91 7.10 -2.49
CA LEU A 279 -9.05 5.86 -1.74
C LEU A 279 -8.24 5.96 -0.46
N ALA A 280 -8.90 5.73 0.67
CA ALA A 280 -8.28 5.58 1.97
C ALA A 280 -8.49 4.15 2.48
N ILE A 281 -7.40 3.41 2.70
CA ILE A 281 -7.41 2.05 3.22
C ILE A 281 -6.87 2.06 4.64
N THR A 282 -7.70 1.66 5.59
CA THR A 282 -7.32 1.45 6.99
C THR A 282 -7.00 -0.03 7.18
N THR A 283 -5.78 -0.32 7.64
CA THR A 283 -5.32 -1.68 7.92
C THR A 283 -5.03 -1.88 9.41
N ALA A 284 -5.10 -3.13 9.84
CA ALA A 284 -4.45 -3.63 11.06
C ALA A 284 -3.21 -4.45 10.68
N LYS A 285 -2.33 -4.72 11.66
CA LYS A 285 -1.16 -5.59 11.46
C LYS A 285 -1.58 -6.94 10.85
N PHE A 286 -0.76 -7.48 9.95
CA PHE A 286 -1.03 -8.72 9.20
C PHE A 286 -2.33 -8.73 8.40
N THR A 287 -2.88 -7.54 8.10
CA THR A 287 -4.14 -7.41 7.39
C THR A 287 -5.31 -8.12 8.09
N LEU A 288 -5.26 -8.19 9.43
CA LEU A 288 -6.37 -8.72 10.26
C LEU A 288 -7.68 -7.97 10.03
N ALA A 289 -7.56 -6.69 9.68
CA ALA A 289 -8.64 -5.88 9.15
C ALA A 289 -8.09 -5.04 7.99
N GLU A 290 -8.92 -4.85 6.97
CA GLU A 290 -8.70 -3.97 5.84
C GLU A 290 -10.05 -3.39 5.43
N VAL A 291 -10.24 -2.10 5.70
CA VAL A 291 -11.45 -1.36 5.35
C VAL A 291 -11.05 -0.16 4.51
N ALA A 292 -11.73 0.00 3.38
CA ALA A 292 -11.55 1.07 2.43
C ALA A 292 -12.76 2.01 2.44
N VAL A 293 -12.47 3.31 2.27
CA VAL A 293 -13.43 4.34 1.91
C VAL A 293 -12.93 5.01 0.64
N ALA A 294 -13.80 5.13 -0.37
CA ALA A 294 -13.43 5.71 -1.65
C ALA A 294 -14.52 6.58 -2.26
N ASP A 295 -14.08 7.49 -3.13
CA ASP A 295 -14.87 8.28 -4.06
C ASP A 295 -16.15 8.89 -3.44
N PRO A 296 -16.00 9.76 -2.41
CA PRO A 296 -17.14 10.38 -1.76
C PRO A 296 -17.90 11.31 -2.71
N TRP A 297 -19.22 11.35 -2.58
CA TRP A 297 -20.12 12.23 -3.32
C TRP A 297 -20.92 13.10 -2.35
N LEU A 298 -21.13 14.35 -2.72
CA LEU A 298 -22.10 15.24 -2.07
C LEU A 298 -23.32 15.41 -2.99
N THR A 299 -24.43 14.83 -2.57
CA THR A 299 -25.73 14.94 -3.26
C THR A 299 -26.55 16.05 -2.60
N PRO A 300 -26.98 17.09 -3.34
CA PRO A 300 -27.78 18.17 -2.77
C PRO A 300 -29.07 17.66 -2.11
N LEU A 301 -29.43 18.28 -0.99
CA LEU A 301 -30.68 18.10 -0.27
C LEU A 301 -31.39 19.46 -0.13
N PRO A 302 -32.71 19.46 0.12
CA PRO A 302 -33.44 20.69 0.43
C PRO A 302 -32.81 21.46 1.60
N GLY A 303 -32.87 22.79 1.53
CA GLY A 303 -32.37 23.68 2.59
C GLY A 303 -30.85 23.83 2.64
N GLY A 304 -30.17 23.74 1.48
CA GLY A 304 -28.72 23.99 1.36
C GLY A 304 -27.82 22.89 1.94
N LYS A 305 -28.37 21.71 2.24
CA LYS A 305 -27.61 20.58 2.79
C LYS A 305 -27.11 19.66 1.69
N TYR A 306 -26.16 18.80 2.03
CA TYR A 306 -25.71 17.73 1.16
C TYR A 306 -25.72 16.39 1.90
N ALA A 307 -26.29 15.35 1.29
CA ALA A 307 -26.04 13.97 1.69
C ALA A 307 -24.64 13.57 1.24
N VAL A 308 -23.85 13.03 2.16
CA VAL A 308 -22.53 12.47 1.88
C VAL A 308 -22.68 10.97 1.68
N SER A 309 -22.22 10.45 0.55
CA SER A 309 -22.09 9.01 0.32
C SER A 309 -20.68 8.67 -0.11
N ALA A 310 -20.22 7.46 0.14
CA ALA A 310 -18.93 6.97 -0.34
C ALA A 310 -19.03 5.48 -0.66
N LEU A 311 -18.12 4.99 -1.50
CA LEU A 311 -17.85 3.55 -1.57
C LEU A 311 -17.19 3.15 -0.25
N VAL A 312 -17.70 2.11 0.40
CA VAL A 312 -17.16 1.56 1.65
C VAL A 312 -17.06 0.06 1.52
N SER A 313 -16.01 -0.56 2.08
CA SER A 313 -15.88 -2.02 2.13
C SER A 313 -17.14 -2.69 2.65
N ARG A 314 -17.54 -3.80 2.03
CA ARG A 314 -18.71 -4.58 2.46
C ARG A 314 -18.49 -5.33 3.78
N SER A 315 -17.23 -5.60 4.11
CA SER A 315 -16.79 -6.36 5.28
C SER A 315 -15.50 -5.76 5.85
N TYR A 316 -15.14 -6.14 7.07
CA TYR A 316 -13.97 -5.59 7.77
C TYR A 316 -12.61 -6.00 7.18
N ASN A 317 -12.58 -6.98 6.27
CA ASN A 317 -11.38 -7.66 5.78
C ASN A 317 -11.32 -7.78 4.26
N VAL A 318 -12.07 -6.96 3.51
CA VAL A 318 -12.11 -7.01 2.03
C VAL A 318 -11.50 -5.79 1.36
N GLY A 319 -11.20 -4.73 2.13
CA GLY A 319 -10.58 -3.52 1.61
C GLY A 319 -11.29 -2.98 0.37
N GLN A 320 -10.51 -2.65 -0.66
CA GLN A 320 -11.01 -2.10 -1.92
C GLN A 320 -11.66 -3.15 -2.86
N ASP A 321 -11.55 -4.44 -2.57
CA ASP A 321 -11.95 -5.49 -3.51
C ASP A 321 -13.48 -5.63 -3.62
N GLU A 322 -14.18 -5.36 -2.52
CA GLU A 322 -15.63 -5.39 -2.44
C GLU A 322 -16.15 -4.16 -1.72
N MET A 323 -16.62 -3.18 -2.50
CA MET A 323 -17.14 -1.92 -1.99
C MET A 323 -18.60 -1.70 -2.41
N VAL A 324 -19.35 -1.00 -1.56
CA VAL A 324 -20.73 -0.60 -1.82
C VAL A 324 -20.90 0.88 -1.49
N ARG A 325 -21.66 1.61 -2.30
CA ARG A 325 -21.95 3.02 -2.04
C ARG A 325 -22.98 3.12 -0.93
N VAL A 326 -22.62 3.76 0.18
CA VAL A 326 -23.49 3.96 1.34
C VAL A 326 -23.53 5.42 1.77
N PRO A 327 -24.64 5.90 2.36
CA PRO A 327 -24.66 7.18 3.06
C PRO A 327 -23.72 7.13 4.26
N ILE A 328 -22.87 8.15 4.41
CA ILE A 328 -21.92 8.27 5.53
C ILE A 328 -22.14 9.53 6.37
N GLY A 329 -23.03 10.43 5.96
CA GLY A 329 -23.38 11.62 6.73
C GLY A 329 -24.21 12.64 5.96
N VAL A 330 -24.42 13.79 6.59
CA VAL A 330 -25.04 14.98 6.00
C VAL A 330 -24.23 16.19 6.45
N VAL A 331 -23.93 17.10 5.53
CA VAL A 331 -23.19 18.35 5.79
C VAL A 331 -24.01 19.57 5.39
N GLY A 332 -23.79 20.69 6.07
CA GLY A 332 -24.43 21.98 5.75
C GLY A 332 -23.70 22.76 4.66
N GLU A 333 -24.36 23.75 4.06
CA GLU A 333 -23.78 24.60 3.00
C GLU A 333 -22.49 25.31 3.44
N GLU A 334 -22.44 25.73 4.71
CA GLU A 334 -21.28 26.44 5.28
C GLU A 334 -20.04 25.54 5.43
N GLU A 335 -20.23 24.23 5.50
CA GLU A 335 -19.17 23.22 5.64
C GLU A 335 -18.62 22.75 4.27
N VAL A 336 -19.25 23.18 3.17
CA VAL A 336 -18.93 22.76 1.79
C VAL A 336 -18.26 23.90 0.99
N ARG A 337 -17.69 24.89 1.68
CA ARG A 337 -17.07 26.07 1.05
C ARG A 337 -15.70 25.77 0.43
N GLY A 338 -15.66 25.82 -0.89
CA GLY A 338 -14.46 25.94 -1.73
C GLY A 338 -13.92 24.60 -2.19
#